data_AF-A0A1I5XAT4-F1
#
_entry.id   AF-A0A1I5XAT4-F1
#
_cell.length_a   1.000
_cell.length_b   1.000
_cell.length_c   1.000
_cell.angle_alpha   90.00
_cell.angle_beta   90.00
_cell.angle_gamma   90.00
#
_symmetry.space_group_name_H-M   'P 1'
#
loop_
_entity.id
_entity.type
_entity.pdbx_description
1 polymer ?
#
loop_
_entity_poly.entity_id
_entity_poly.type
_entity_poly.pdbx_seq_one_letter_code
_entity_poly.pdbx_strand_id
1 'polypeptide(L)'
;MARRRYVLKPRAKLMIALLVAGYFIFTFIQQELKIREQHAQMEHLRQQIQQVEEYNAELERQVEYTKSEEYIEKAARERFGWVKKGEIKFIEKEN
;
A
#
# COMPACT_ATOMS: atom_id res chain seq x y z
N MET A 1 15.05 -14.98 68.04
CA MET A 1 15.74 -15.48 66.83
C MET A 1 16.12 -14.31 65.94
N ALA A 2 17.41 -14.07 65.70
CA ALA A 2 17.89 -12.88 64.99
C ALA A 2 17.75 -13.03 63.45
N ARG A 3 17.03 -12.12 62.79
CA ARG A 3 16.94 -12.07 61.32
C ARG A 3 18.22 -11.44 60.76
N ARG A 4 19.10 -12.24 60.13
CA ARG A 4 20.23 -11.70 59.34
C ARG A 4 19.66 -10.96 58.12
N ARG A 5 19.71 -9.62 58.12
CA ARG A 5 19.52 -8.81 56.90
C ARG A 5 20.75 -9.00 56.03
N TYR A 6 20.63 -9.81 54.98
CA TYR A 6 21.63 -9.83 53.92
C TYR A 6 21.60 -8.49 53.21
N VAL A 7 22.66 -7.70 53.37
CA VAL A 7 22.82 -6.40 52.69
C VAL A 7 23.72 -6.61 51.48
N LEU A 8 23.21 -6.32 50.29
CA LEU A 8 24.00 -6.43 49.05
C LEU A 8 25.20 -5.48 49.11
N LYS A 9 26.40 -6.00 48.82
CA LYS A 9 27.62 -5.19 48.71
C LYS A 9 27.46 -4.16 47.58
N PRO A 10 28.03 -2.95 47.69
CA PRO A 10 27.85 -1.89 46.69
C PRO A 10 28.31 -2.32 45.28
N ARG A 11 29.36 -3.14 45.18
CA ARG A 11 29.80 -3.73 43.90
C ARG A 11 28.74 -4.64 43.26
N ALA A 12 28.03 -5.43 44.05
CA ALA A 12 26.96 -6.29 43.56
C ALA A 12 25.75 -5.46 43.08
N LYS A 13 25.42 -4.37 43.78
CA LYS A 13 24.38 -3.42 43.34
C LYS A 13 24.74 -2.77 42.00
N LEU A 14 26.00 -2.35 41.83
CA LEU A 14 26.49 -1.77 40.58
C LEU A 14 26.41 -2.78 39.42
N MET A 15 26.82 -4.03 39.64
CA MET A 15 26.74 -5.09 38.64
C MET A 15 25.30 -5.37 38.21
N ILE A 16 24.37 -5.44 39.17
CA ILE A 16 22.94 -5.61 38.86
C ILE A 16 22.41 -4.40 38.07
N ALA A 17 22.77 -3.18 38.46
CA ALA A 17 22.36 -1.98 37.74
C ALA A 17 22.86 -1.96 36.30
N LEU A 18 24.12 -2.37 36.05
CA LEU A 18 24.67 -2.49 34.70
C LEU A 18 23.99 -3.57 33.87
N LEU A 19 23.66 -4.72 34.46
CA LEU A 19 22.92 -5.78 33.77
C LEU A 19 21.51 -5.31 33.37
N VAL A 20 20.82 -4.65 34.30
CA VAL A 20 19.48 -4.09 34.02
C VAL A 20 19.56 -3.02 32.93
N ALA A 21 20.53 -2.10 33.02
CA ALA A 21 20.73 -1.08 31.99
C ALA A 21 21.05 -1.71 30.63
N GLY A 22 21.91 -2.73 30.57
CA GLY A 22 22.23 -3.46 29.36
C GLY A 22 21.02 -4.13 28.72
N TYR A 23 20.15 -4.76 29.54
CA TYR A 23 18.90 -5.35 29.08
C TYR A 23 17.97 -4.30 28.46
N PHE A 24 17.80 -3.16 29.11
CA PHE A 24 17.00 -2.06 28.56
C PHE A 24 17.58 -1.55 27.25
N ILE A 25 18.87 -1.23 27.19
CA ILE A 25 19.53 -0.75 25.96
C ILE A 25 19.32 -1.73 24.81
N PHE A 26 19.54 -3.03 25.06
CA PHE A 26 19.34 -4.06 24.05
C PHE A 26 17.88 -4.10 23.55
N THR A 27 16.92 -4.07 24.48
CA THR A 27 15.49 -4.07 24.15
C THR A 27 15.09 -2.82 23.36
N PHE A 28 15.61 -1.65 23.74
CA PHE A 28 15.37 -0.39 23.03
C PHE A 28 15.87 -0.44 21.59
N ILE A 29 17.09 -0.97 21.36
CA ILE A 29 17.63 -1.11 20.00
C ILE A 29 16.76 -2.04 19.15
N GLN A 30 16.35 -3.18 19.71
CA GLN A 30 15.47 -4.11 18.99
C GLN A 30 14.11 -3.49 18.67
N GLN A 31 13.54 -2.73 19.61
CA GLN A 31 12.27 -2.03 19.40
C GLN A 31 12.39 -0.96 18.30
N GLU A 32 13.46 -0.17 18.31
CA GLU A 32 13.71 0.85 17.30
C GLU A 32 13.80 0.24 15.89
N LEU A 33 14.51 -0.88 15.73
CA LEU A 33 14.59 -1.57 14.44
C LEU A 33 13.23 -2.09 13.97
N LYS A 34 12.45 -2.69 14.87
CA LYS A 34 11.11 -3.19 14.57
C LYS A 34 10.16 -2.07 14.16
N ILE A 35 10.20 -0.94 14.85
CA ILE A 35 9.38 0.24 14.54
C ILE A 35 9.72 0.76 13.14
N ARG A 36 11.00 0.84 12.79
CA ARG A 36 11.44 1.26 11.45
C ARG A 36 10.94 0.33 10.36
N GLU A 37 11.05 -0.97 10.58
CA GLU A 37 10.53 -1.98 9.66
C GLU A 37 9.01 -1.85 9.47
N GLN A 38 8.27 -1.71 10.57
CA GLN A 38 6.82 -1.52 10.53
C GLN A 38 6.43 -0.22 9.79
N HIS A 39 7.15 0.87 10.01
CA HIS A 39 6.94 2.11 9.26
C HIS A 39 7.18 1.93 7.76
N ALA A 40 8.27 1.26 7.37
CA ALA A 40 8.55 0.99 5.96
C ALA A 40 7.44 0.13 5.32
N GLN A 41 6.97 -0.90 6.03
CA GLN A 41 5.85 -1.73 5.58
C GLN A 41 4.54 -0.92 5.44
N MET A 42 4.26 -0.03 6.40
CA MET A 42 3.09 0.84 6.34
C MET A 42 3.13 1.78 5.13
N GLU A 43 4.27 2.44 4.87
CA GLU A 43 4.40 3.32 3.72
C GLU A 43 4.25 2.57 2.40
N HIS A 44 4.87 1.39 2.30
CA HIS A 44 4.70 0.53 1.13
C HIS A 44 3.24 0.11 0.92
N LEU A 45 2.54 -0.28 1.99
CA LEU A 45 1.13 -0.67 1.89
C LEU A 45 0.23 0.51 1.51
N ARG A 46 0.52 1.73 2.02
CA ARG A 46 -0.17 2.95 1.60
C ARG A 46 0.01 3.24 0.12
N GLN A 47 1.23 3.08 -0.40
CA GLN A 47 1.50 3.25 -1.83
C GLN A 47 0.72 2.24 -2.67
N GLN A 48 0.62 0.98 -2.23
CA GLN A 48 -0.20 -0.03 -2.92
C GLN A 48 -1.69 0.33 -2.91
N ILE A 49 -2.21 0.80 -1.79
CA ILE A 49 -3.60 1.26 -1.69
C ILE A 49 -3.84 2.40 -2.69
N GLN A 50 -2.98 3.41 -2.70
CA GLN A 50 -3.11 4.54 -3.62
C GLN A 50 -3.09 4.08 -5.09
N GLN A 51 -2.17 3.19 -5.47
CA GLN A 51 -2.11 2.66 -6.83
C GLN A 51 -3.39 1.93 -7.23
N VAL A 52 -3.94 1.12 -6.32
CA VAL A 52 -5.19 0.38 -6.57
C VAL A 52 -6.38 1.33 -6.67
N GLU A 53 -6.44 2.37 -5.83
CA GLU A 53 -7.47 3.40 -5.88
C GLU A 53 -7.42 4.20 -7.18
N GLU A 54 -6.24 4.61 -7.62
CA GLU A 54 -6.03 5.31 -8.89
C GLU A 54 -6.46 4.44 -10.09
N TYR A 55 -6.08 3.17 -10.08
CA TYR A 55 -6.47 2.21 -11.12
C TYR A 55 -7.98 1.97 -11.13
N ASN A 56 -8.60 1.84 -9.96
CA ASN A 56 -10.05 1.69 -9.86
C ASN A 56 -10.78 2.93 -10.41
N ALA A 57 -10.33 4.13 -10.03
CA ALA A 57 -10.89 5.38 -10.55
C ALA A 57 -10.74 5.49 -12.08
N GLU A 58 -9.66 4.96 -12.66
CA GLU A 58 -9.50 4.87 -14.11
C GLU A 58 -10.52 3.90 -14.73
N LEU A 59 -10.69 2.71 -14.17
CA LEU A 59 -11.67 1.74 -14.63
C LEU A 59 -13.10 2.30 -14.56
N GLU A 60 -13.45 3.00 -13.48
CA GLU A 60 -14.75 3.66 -13.34
C GLU A 60 -14.98 4.70 -14.45
N ARG A 61 -13.97 5.50 -14.78
CA ARG A 61 -14.04 6.46 -15.92
C ARG A 61 -14.22 5.73 -17.25
N GLN A 62 -13.53 4.62 -17.47
CA GLN A 62 -13.69 3.83 -18.69
C GLN A 62 -15.10 3.25 -18.80
N VAL A 63 -15.63 2.69 -17.70
CA VAL A 63 -17.01 2.19 -17.63
C VAL A 63 -18.00 3.31 -17.95
N GLU A 64 -17.83 4.50 -17.36
CA GLU A 64 -18.74 5.62 -17.64
C GLU A 64 -18.63 6.09 -19.09
N TYR A 65 -17.41 6.15 -19.66
CA TYR A 65 -17.22 6.46 -21.08
C TYR A 65 -17.95 5.47 -21.99
N THR A 66 -18.01 4.17 -21.65
CA THR A 66 -18.76 3.19 -22.44
C THR A 66 -20.27 3.47 -22.53
N LYS A 67 -20.82 4.28 -21.62
CA LYS A 67 -22.22 4.69 -21.64
C LYS A 67 -22.48 5.95 -22.47
N SER A 68 -21.43 6.65 -22.90
CA SER A 68 -21.54 7.87 -23.69
C SER A 68 -22.10 7.59 -25.09
N GLU A 69 -22.85 8.54 -25.65
CA GLU A 69 -23.36 8.43 -27.03
C GLU A 69 -22.22 8.31 -28.05
N GLU A 70 -21.08 8.94 -27.80
CA GLU A 70 -19.88 8.85 -28.65
C GLU A 70 -19.35 7.41 -28.70
N TYR A 71 -19.23 6.74 -27.56
CA TYR A 71 -18.81 5.35 -27.52
C TYR A 71 -19.83 4.43 -28.19
N ILE A 72 -21.13 4.66 -27.96
CA ILE A 72 -22.21 3.89 -28.59
C ILE A 72 -22.16 4.05 -30.12
N GLU A 73 -21.99 5.28 -30.62
CA GLU A 73 -21.85 5.56 -32.05
C GLU A 73 -20.60 4.88 -32.64
N LYS A 74 -19.45 5.01 -31.98
CA LYS A 74 -18.21 4.37 -32.40
C LYS A 74 -18.35 2.85 -32.45
N ALA A 75 -18.87 2.24 -31.39
CA ALA A 75 -19.12 0.81 -31.34
C ALA A 75 -20.12 0.35 -32.42
N ALA A 76 -21.15 1.15 -32.73
CA ALA A 76 -22.10 0.86 -33.79
C ALA A 76 -21.47 0.92 -35.19
N ARG A 77 -20.62 1.92 -35.44
CA ARG A 77 -19.86 2.05 -36.69
C ARG A 77 -18.84 0.91 -36.86
N GLU A 78 -18.11 0.55 -35.81
CA GLU A 78 -17.06 -0.47 -35.87
C GLU A 78 -17.62 -1.90 -35.93
N ARG A 79 -18.60 -2.24 -35.07
CA ARG A 79 -19.11 -3.62 -34.97
C ARG A 79 -20.18 -3.94 -35.99
N PHE A 80 -21.06 -2.99 -36.28
CA PHE A 80 -22.21 -3.21 -37.17
C PHE A 80 -22.08 -2.47 -38.50
N GLY A 81 -21.05 -1.64 -38.67
CA GLY A 81 -20.87 -0.87 -39.89
C GLY A 81 -21.95 0.19 -40.11
N TRP A 82 -22.68 0.58 -39.05
CA TRP A 82 -23.79 1.52 -39.13
C TRP A 82 -23.29 2.92 -39.49
N VAL A 83 -24.15 3.68 -40.18
CA VAL A 83 -23.89 5.06 -40.60
C VAL A 83 -25.12 5.91 -40.31
N LYS A 84 -24.95 7.21 -40.04
CA LYS A 84 -26.08 8.11 -39.80
C LYS A 84 -26.88 8.32 -41.08
N LYS A 85 -28.14 8.73 -40.94
CA LYS A 85 -29.01 9.03 -42.09
C LYS A 85 -28.37 10.12 -42.96
N GLY A 86 -28.07 9.78 -44.22
CA GLY A 86 -27.42 10.69 -45.18
C GLY A 86 -25.92 10.49 -45.37
N GLU A 87 -25.28 9.61 -44.60
CA GLU A 87 -23.87 9.23 -44.80
C GLU A 87 -23.74 8.05 -45.78
N ILE A 88 -22.67 8.03 -46.58
CA ILE A 88 -22.36 6.97 -47.56
C ILE A 88 -21.09 6.25 -47.11
N LYS A 89 -21.17 4.92 -46.91
CA LYS A 89 -20.02 4.09 -46.51
C LYS A 89 -19.20 3.72 -47.75
N PHE A 90 -17.94 4.18 -47.82
CA PHE A 90 -16.99 3.75 -48.84
C PHE A 90 -16.31 2.46 -48.41
N ILE A 91 -16.34 1.43 -49.26
CA ILE A 91 -15.63 0.16 -49.05
C ILE A 91 -14.58 0.08 -50.16
N GLU A 92 -13.31 0.10 -49.78
CA GLU A 92 -12.20 -0.06 -50.73
C GLU A 92 -12.15 -1.52 -51.20
N LYS A 93 -12.12 -1.73 -52.51
CA LYS A 93 -12.05 -3.07 -53.11
C LYS A 93 -10.59 -3.51 -53.06
N GLU A 94 -10.26 -4.53 -52.26
CA GLU A 94 -8.95 -5.18 -52.37
C GLU A 94 -8.81 -5.80 -53.77
N ASN A 95 -7.67 -5.53 -54.42
CA ASN A 95 -7.31 -6.00 -55.76
C ASN A 95 -6.81 -7.45 -55.75
#